data_AF-X8IGL8-F1
#
_entry.id   AF-X8IGL8-F1
#
_cell.length_a   1.000
_cell.length_b   1.000
_cell.length_c   1.000
_cell.angle_alpha   90.00
_cell.angle_beta   90.00
_cell.angle_gamma   90.00
#
_symmetry.space_group_name_H-M   'P 1'
#
loop_
_entity.id
_entity.type
_entity.pdbx_description
1 polymer ?
#
loop_
_entity_poly.entity_id
_entity_poly.type
_entity_poly.pdbx_seq_one_letter_code
_entity_poly.pdbx_strand_id
1 'polypeptide(L)'
;MKNKKEKILFFTNELAIMLKSGLTFTTAIEIILKEEKDKNFKEVLRKIHKNLIAGKSIFESFKNFDKIFGNTYLYMLKIGEVSGSITERLEDISKSLEFDLTNQKKLGGILVYPIVVISLTLIIVTFLLTFILPNFITIFEENQVELPLITRILLFISRNFHYILFFIIALTLMIFIINMYINNNKSKRIKRDKWLLNMRLFGKLRKLSLSSDLYHSFSILLSVGIGIIESVEVLYININNYYLKENLLEVKKSLLAGNNIATALKKLNLYNERFSILITAGEESGYLSENLLQISKILKQDFEYKLKKLMSLLEPMVVVFLGLIVAFVVVAIYLPILSIGDVFSQ
;
A
#
# COMPACT_ATOMS: atom_id res chain seq x y z
N MET A 1 11.18 5.44 10.00
CA MET A 1 11.64 6.08 8.76
C MET A 1 10.42 6.36 7.88
N LYS A 2 9.80 7.54 8.04
CA LYS A 2 8.76 8.02 7.11
C LYS A 2 9.46 8.10 5.73
N ASN A 3 9.04 7.27 4.78
CA ASN A 3 9.57 7.11 3.43
C ASN A 3 10.95 6.44 3.21
N LYS A 4 11.14 5.24 3.78
CA LYS A 4 12.27 4.35 3.47
C LYS A 4 12.49 4.12 1.97
N LYS A 5 11.44 3.93 1.17
CA LYS A 5 11.55 3.68 -0.27
C LYS A 5 12.00 4.92 -1.06
N GLU A 6 11.51 6.12 -0.73
CA GLU A 6 11.98 7.36 -1.39
C GLU A 6 13.44 7.63 -1.10
N LYS A 7 13.87 7.38 0.15
CA LYS A 7 15.28 7.52 0.51
C LYS A 7 16.17 6.58 -0.33
N ILE A 8 15.76 5.33 -0.51
CA ILE A 8 16.50 4.38 -1.33
C ILE A 8 16.49 4.80 -2.80
N LEU A 9 15.37 5.31 -3.33
CA LEU A 9 15.32 5.86 -4.70
C LEU A 9 16.30 7.02 -4.87
N PHE A 10 16.27 8.00 -3.95
CA PHE A 10 17.16 9.15 -3.98
C PHE A 10 18.64 8.73 -3.93
N PHE A 11 18.98 7.88 -2.96
CA PHE A 11 20.31 7.28 -2.82
C PHE A 11 20.76 6.58 -4.13
N THR A 12 19.88 5.79 -4.75
CA THR A 12 20.21 5.04 -5.96
C THR A 12 20.42 5.97 -7.15
N ASN A 13 19.62 7.03 -7.27
CA ASN A 13 19.78 8.06 -8.30
C ASN A 13 21.10 8.82 -8.14
N GLU A 14 21.43 9.27 -6.92
CA GLU A 14 22.71 9.94 -6.67
C GLU A 14 23.89 9.04 -7.02
N LEU A 15 23.83 7.77 -6.59
CA LEU A 15 24.85 6.78 -6.90
C LEU A 15 25.00 6.60 -8.42
N ALA A 16 23.90 6.40 -9.15
CA ALA A 16 23.92 6.25 -10.61
C ALA A 16 24.55 7.48 -11.31
N ILE A 17 24.18 8.69 -10.87
CA ILE A 17 24.73 9.95 -11.42
C ILE A 17 26.24 10.04 -11.16
N MET A 18 26.69 9.76 -9.93
CA MET A 18 28.11 9.82 -9.57
C MET A 18 28.95 8.81 -10.38
N LEU A 19 28.47 7.58 -10.53
CA LEU A 19 29.15 6.55 -11.33
C LEU A 19 29.21 6.96 -12.82
N LYS A 20 28.13 7.54 -13.34
CA LYS A 20 28.08 8.07 -14.72
C LYS A 20 29.05 9.23 -14.94
N SER A 21 29.35 10.00 -13.89
CA SER A 21 30.40 11.04 -13.89
C SER A 21 31.82 10.49 -13.75
N GLY A 22 32.00 9.16 -13.71
CA GLY A 22 33.31 8.51 -13.65
C GLY A 22 33.86 8.27 -12.24
N LEU A 23 33.07 8.53 -11.19
CA LEU A 23 33.48 8.21 -9.83
C LEU A 23 33.43 6.70 -9.58
N THR A 24 34.38 6.19 -8.79
CA THR A 24 34.32 4.79 -8.34
C THR A 24 33.15 4.58 -7.39
N PHE A 25 32.62 3.36 -7.33
CA PHE A 25 31.52 3.01 -6.43
C PHE A 25 31.84 3.34 -4.97
N THR A 26 33.07 3.07 -4.52
CA THR A 26 33.53 3.37 -3.16
C THR A 26 33.54 4.87 -2.88
N THR A 27 34.06 5.69 -3.81
CA THR A 27 34.11 7.15 -3.69
C THR A 27 32.70 7.75 -3.64
N ALA A 28 31.79 7.27 -4.50
CA ALA A 28 30.41 7.73 -4.51
C ALA A 28 29.70 7.45 -3.16
N ILE A 29 29.89 6.26 -2.60
CA ILE A 29 29.36 5.91 -1.26
C ILE A 29 29.96 6.81 -0.18
N GLU A 30 31.26 7.15 -0.25
CA GLU A 30 31.91 8.05 0.71
C GLU A 30 31.28 9.45 0.71
N ILE A 31 31.03 10.00 -0.49
CA ILE A 31 30.41 11.33 -0.65
C ILE A 31 29.00 11.33 -0.06
N ILE A 32 28.16 10.37 -0.45
CA ILE A 32 26.77 10.28 0.05
C ILE A 32 26.75 10.05 1.58
N LEU A 33 27.68 9.25 2.11
CA LEU A 33 27.81 9.02 3.55
C LEU A 33 28.11 10.31 4.34
N LYS A 34 28.93 11.22 3.78
CA LYS A 34 29.27 12.50 4.43
C LYS A 34 28.02 13.38 4.57
N GLU A 35 27.20 13.44 3.52
CA GLU A 35 26.00 14.29 3.45
C GLU A 35 24.75 13.68 4.13
N GLU A 36 24.71 12.37 4.36
CA GLU A 36 23.54 11.72 4.96
C GLU A 36 23.26 12.23 6.38
N LYS A 37 22.01 12.68 6.59
CA LYS A 37 21.51 13.26 7.84
C LYS A 37 20.83 12.25 8.76
N ASP A 38 20.28 11.17 8.21
CA ASP A 38 19.60 10.13 9.00
C ASP A 38 20.61 9.17 9.62
N LYS A 39 20.65 9.16 10.95
CA LYS A 39 21.59 8.36 11.72
C LYS A 39 21.52 6.86 11.37
N ASN A 40 20.32 6.32 11.14
CA ASN A 40 20.16 4.89 10.86
C ASN A 40 20.69 4.54 9.47
N PHE A 41 20.38 5.36 8.45
CA PHE A 41 20.88 5.11 7.10
C PHE A 41 22.39 5.41 6.99
N LYS A 42 22.88 6.41 7.73
CA LYS A 42 24.31 6.71 7.83
C LYS A 42 25.12 5.52 8.37
N GLU A 43 24.61 4.81 9.39
CA GLU A 43 25.23 3.57 9.89
C GLU A 43 25.28 2.47 8.82
N VAL A 44 24.22 2.32 8.03
CA VAL A 44 24.15 1.34 6.94
C VAL A 44 25.20 1.67 5.88
N LEU A 45 25.24 2.93 5.41
CA LEU A 45 26.23 3.40 4.44
C LEU A 45 27.66 3.26 4.97
N ARG A 46 27.91 3.52 6.25
CA ARG A 46 29.23 3.35 6.85
C ARG A 46 29.70 1.90 6.81
N LYS A 47 28.82 0.95 7.09
CA LYS A 47 29.12 -0.49 7.01
C LYS A 47 29.38 -0.93 5.57
N ILE A 48 28.58 -0.45 4.62
CA ILE A 48 28.78 -0.70 3.19
C ILE A 48 30.14 -0.16 2.75
N HIS A 49 30.44 1.11 3.06
CA HIS A 49 31.71 1.75 2.73
C HIS A 49 32.92 0.99 3.32
N LYS A 50 32.84 0.58 4.58
CA LYS A 50 33.89 -0.22 5.23
C LYS A 50 34.11 -1.57 4.53
N ASN A 51 33.04 -2.23 4.10
CA ASN A 51 33.14 -3.49 3.38
C ASN A 51 33.82 -3.31 2.00
N LEU A 52 33.47 -2.24 1.28
CA LEU A 52 34.07 -1.90 -0.01
C LEU A 52 35.57 -1.58 0.12
N ILE A 53 35.97 -0.79 1.12
CA ILE A 53 37.38 -0.50 1.41
C ILE A 53 38.14 -1.79 1.77
N ALA A 54 37.49 -2.71 2.47
CA ALA A 54 38.06 -4.02 2.81
C ALA A 54 38.14 -4.98 1.61
N GLY A 55 37.81 -4.53 0.40
CA GLY A 55 37.91 -5.33 -0.83
C GLY A 55 36.75 -6.30 -1.06
N LYS A 56 35.66 -6.20 -0.28
CA LYS A 56 34.46 -7.00 -0.57
C LYS A 56 33.77 -6.46 -1.82
N SER A 57 33.14 -7.37 -2.54
CA SER A 57 32.28 -7.06 -3.70
C SER A 57 31.13 -6.12 -3.29
N ILE A 58 30.58 -5.39 -4.26
CA ILE A 58 29.38 -4.55 -4.12
C ILE A 58 28.23 -5.39 -3.58
N PHE A 59 27.95 -6.54 -4.20
CA PHE A 59 26.88 -7.43 -3.72
C PHE A 59 27.09 -7.85 -2.27
N GLU A 60 28.27 -8.35 -1.91
CA GLU A 60 28.56 -8.80 -0.53
C GLU A 60 28.50 -7.64 0.49
N SER A 61 28.82 -6.43 0.05
CA SER A 61 28.71 -5.22 0.88
C SER A 61 27.25 -4.85 1.21
N PHE A 62 26.32 -5.13 0.30
CA PHE A 62 24.88 -4.81 0.45
C PHE A 62 24.04 -5.97 0.99
N LYS A 63 24.48 -7.22 0.82
CA LYS A 63 23.73 -8.45 1.12
C LYS A 63 23.14 -8.51 2.54
N ASN A 64 23.86 -8.01 3.55
CA ASN A 64 23.41 -7.97 4.94
C ASN A 64 22.30 -6.93 5.20
N PHE A 65 21.91 -6.16 4.19
CA PHE A 65 20.89 -5.13 4.21
C PHE A 65 19.73 -5.46 3.25
N ASP A 66 19.48 -6.74 2.97
CA ASP A 66 18.36 -7.26 2.18
C ASP A 66 17.01 -6.68 2.62
N LYS A 67 16.78 -6.53 3.93
CA LYS A 67 15.56 -5.91 4.46
C LYS A 67 15.42 -4.45 4.09
N ILE A 68 16.50 -3.77 3.71
CA ILE A 68 16.51 -2.37 3.29
C ILE A 68 16.32 -2.28 1.78
N PHE A 69 17.19 -2.91 1.01
CA PHE A 69 17.25 -2.77 -0.45
C PHE A 69 16.31 -3.73 -1.20
N GLY A 70 15.98 -4.88 -0.62
CA GLY A 70 15.19 -5.94 -1.26
C GLY A 70 16.03 -6.83 -2.20
N ASN A 71 15.56 -8.04 -2.47
CA ASN A 71 16.39 -9.00 -3.22
C ASN A 71 16.55 -8.64 -4.70
N THR A 72 15.54 -8.04 -5.34
CA THR A 72 15.66 -7.59 -6.73
C THR A 72 16.82 -6.60 -6.89
N TYR A 73 16.92 -5.63 -5.98
CA TYR A 73 18.01 -4.66 -5.92
C TYR A 73 19.36 -5.37 -5.78
N LEU A 74 19.50 -6.27 -4.81
CA LEU A 74 20.73 -7.01 -4.57
C LEU A 74 21.17 -7.84 -5.79
N TYR A 75 20.23 -8.51 -6.46
CA TYR A 75 20.51 -9.27 -7.67
C TYR A 75 20.97 -8.39 -8.83
N MET A 76 20.37 -7.22 -9.01
CA MET A 76 20.81 -6.25 -10.02
C MET A 76 22.21 -5.71 -9.74
N LEU A 77 22.55 -5.45 -8.47
CA LEU A 77 23.92 -5.10 -8.10
C LEU A 77 24.90 -6.23 -8.44
N LYS A 78 24.54 -7.48 -8.10
CA LYS A 78 25.37 -8.65 -8.39
C LYS A 78 25.63 -8.79 -9.89
N ILE A 79 24.59 -8.68 -10.71
CA ILE A 79 24.71 -8.77 -12.17
C ILE A 79 25.54 -7.62 -12.70
N GLY A 80 25.22 -6.38 -12.32
CA GLY A 80 25.95 -5.20 -12.77
C GLY A 80 27.43 -5.22 -12.38
N GLU A 81 27.76 -5.77 -11.20
CA GLU A 81 29.14 -5.99 -10.77
C GLU A 81 29.86 -7.02 -11.65
N VAL A 82 29.23 -8.18 -11.90
CA VAL A 82 29.82 -9.26 -12.70
C VAL A 82 29.95 -8.87 -14.18
N SER A 83 28.97 -8.16 -14.73
CA SER A 83 28.96 -7.73 -16.15
C SER A 83 29.67 -6.40 -16.39
N GLY A 84 30.14 -5.72 -15.35
CA GLY A 84 30.72 -4.37 -15.45
C GLY A 84 29.73 -3.27 -15.85
N SER A 85 28.42 -3.56 -15.83
CA SER A 85 27.35 -2.63 -16.23
C SER A 85 26.58 -2.07 -15.02
N ILE A 86 27.29 -1.76 -13.94
CA ILE A 86 26.67 -1.37 -12.66
C ILE A 86 25.88 -0.06 -12.78
N THR A 87 26.35 0.88 -13.59
CA THR A 87 25.70 2.18 -13.83
C THR A 87 24.33 1.99 -14.46
N GLU A 88 24.23 1.18 -15.51
CA GLU A 88 22.99 0.84 -16.18
C GLU A 88 22.02 0.11 -15.24
N ARG A 89 22.54 -0.81 -14.40
CA ARG A 89 21.71 -1.51 -13.42
C ARG A 89 21.18 -0.61 -12.32
N LEU A 90 21.94 0.39 -11.89
CA LEU A 90 21.43 1.40 -10.95
C LEU A 90 20.31 2.25 -11.59
N GLU A 91 20.42 2.59 -12.88
CA GLU A 91 19.32 3.26 -13.60
C GLU A 91 18.06 2.38 -13.69
N ASP A 92 18.21 1.08 -13.96
CA ASP A 92 17.10 0.11 -13.99
C ASP A 92 16.44 -0.04 -12.61
N ILE A 93 17.25 -0.13 -11.54
CA ILE A 93 16.79 -0.16 -10.15
C ILE A 93 15.98 1.09 -9.85
N SER A 94 16.50 2.28 -10.20
CA SER A 94 15.81 3.54 -9.96
C SER A 94 14.45 3.62 -10.63
N LYS A 95 14.36 3.20 -11.91
CA LYS A 95 13.07 3.12 -12.63
C LYS A 95 12.09 2.18 -11.94
N SER A 96 12.57 1.05 -11.43
CA SER A 96 11.75 0.09 -10.68
C SER A 96 11.26 0.68 -9.35
N LEU A 97 12.14 1.34 -8.59
CA LEU A 97 11.79 2.00 -7.33
C LEU A 97 10.79 3.16 -7.54
N GLU A 98 10.92 3.90 -8.64
CA GLU A 98 9.99 4.95 -9.03
C GLU A 98 8.61 4.39 -9.39
N PHE A 99 8.58 3.27 -10.14
CA PHE A 99 7.34 2.54 -10.44
C PHE A 99 6.62 2.11 -9.14
N ASP A 100 7.38 1.59 -8.18
CA ASP A 100 6.91 1.17 -6.86
C ASP A 100 6.38 2.32 -6.00
N LEU A 101 7.07 3.46 -6.02
CA LEU A 101 6.72 4.65 -5.25
C LEU A 101 5.50 5.35 -5.81
N THR A 102 5.40 5.46 -7.14
CA THR A 102 4.21 6.03 -7.79
C THR A 102 2.95 5.21 -7.46
N ASN A 103 3.06 3.88 -7.38
CA ASN A 103 1.96 3.00 -6.96
C ASN A 103 1.52 3.28 -5.51
N GLN A 104 2.46 3.50 -4.59
CA GLN A 104 2.16 3.77 -3.18
C GLN A 104 1.62 5.18 -2.93
N LYS A 105 2.21 6.21 -3.54
CA LYS A 105 1.78 7.61 -3.36
C LYS A 105 0.34 7.83 -3.79
N LYS A 106 -0.06 7.18 -4.89
CA LYS A 106 -1.44 7.23 -5.40
C LYS A 106 -2.45 6.70 -4.37
N LEU A 107 -2.06 5.79 -3.47
CA LEU A 107 -2.93 5.31 -2.40
C LEU A 107 -2.98 6.25 -1.18
N GLY A 108 -1.88 6.95 -0.88
CA GLY A 108 -1.74 7.75 0.35
C GLY A 108 -2.41 9.12 0.31
N GLY A 109 -2.44 9.78 -0.85
CA GLY A 109 -2.98 11.15 -0.98
C GLY A 109 -4.51 11.25 -0.87
N ILE A 110 -5.21 10.12 -0.87
CA ILE A 110 -6.67 10.10 -1.11
C ILE A 110 -7.49 10.27 0.18
N LEU A 111 -6.93 9.93 1.34
CA LEU A 111 -7.65 10.01 2.60
C LEU A 111 -7.72 11.44 3.17
N VAL A 112 -6.95 12.37 2.61
CA VAL A 112 -6.86 13.73 3.15
C VAL A 112 -8.22 14.42 3.14
N TYR A 113 -8.95 14.40 2.01
CA TYR A 113 -10.25 15.05 1.91
C TYR A 113 -11.28 14.46 2.88
N PRO A 114 -11.55 13.14 2.92
CA PRO A 114 -12.47 12.57 3.90
C PRO A 114 -12.05 12.86 5.34
N ILE A 115 -10.76 12.78 5.68
CA ILE A 115 -10.27 13.06 7.04
C ILE A 115 -10.56 14.51 7.42
N VAL A 116 -10.26 15.48 6.54
CA VAL A 116 -10.47 16.90 6.82
C VAL A 116 -11.95 17.19 7.03
N VAL A 117 -12.83 16.77 6.12
CA VAL A 117 -14.27 17.06 6.22
C VAL A 117 -14.89 16.35 7.44
N ILE A 118 -14.57 15.06 7.67
CA ILE A 118 -15.05 14.33 8.84
C ILE A 118 -14.57 14.99 10.13
N SER A 119 -13.30 15.42 10.20
CA SER A 119 -12.76 16.09 11.37
C SER A 119 -13.49 17.40 11.67
N LEU A 120 -13.75 18.22 10.64
CA LEU A 120 -14.51 19.46 10.78
C LEU A 120 -15.95 19.19 11.24
N THR A 121 -16.64 18.21 10.65
CA THR A 121 -17.99 17.85 11.08
C THR A 121 -18.02 17.36 12.53
N LEU A 122 -17.06 16.53 12.94
CA LEU A 122 -16.96 16.07 14.33
C LEU A 122 -16.73 17.23 15.30
N ILE A 123 -15.90 18.21 14.94
CA ILE A 123 -15.69 19.42 15.75
C ILE A 123 -17.02 20.18 15.91
N ILE A 124 -17.72 20.43 14.80
CA ILE A 124 -19.01 21.15 14.81
C ILE A 124 -20.04 20.39 15.66
N VAL A 125 -20.22 19.09 15.43
CA VAL A 125 -21.18 18.27 16.18
C VAL A 125 -20.84 18.25 17.67
N THR A 126 -19.55 18.09 18.03
CA THR A 126 -19.13 18.11 19.43
C THR A 126 -19.42 19.46 20.08
N PHE A 127 -19.14 20.57 19.38
CA PHE A 127 -19.46 21.91 19.86
C PHE A 127 -20.97 22.08 20.10
N LEU A 128 -21.82 21.69 19.14
CA LEU A 128 -23.28 21.75 19.28
C LEU A 128 -23.77 20.94 20.49
N LEU A 129 -23.24 19.74 20.70
CA LEU A 129 -23.63 18.87 21.81
C LEU A 129 -23.15 19.34 23.17
N THR A 130 -21.97 19.98 23.23
CA THR A 130 -21.34 20.33 24.51
C THR A 130 -21.73 21.74 24.99
N PHE A 131 -21.99 22.67 24.07
CA PHE A 131 -22.29 24.06 24.42
C PHE A 131 -23.75 24.44 24.16
N ILE A 132 -24.34 24.01 23.04
CA ILE A 132 -25.68 24.46 22.66
C ILE A 132 -26.75 23.58 23.30
N LEU A 133 -26.60 22.25 23.20
CA LEU A 133 -27.60 21.31 23.68
C LEU A 133 -27.89 21.40 25.20
N PRO A 134 -26.92 21.60 26.10
CA PRO A 134 -27.20 21.68 27.54
C PRO A 134 -28.12 22.83 27.92
N ASN A 135 -27.98 23.98 27.26
CA ASN A 135 -28.85 25.14 27.50
C ASN A 135 -30.31 24.84 27.13
N PHE A 136 -30.55 23.95 26.16
CA PHE A 136 -31.91 23.50 25.84
C PHE A 136 -32.43 22.49 26.86
N ILE A 137 -31.60 21.57 27.35
CA ILE A 137 -32.01 20.61 28.37
C ILE A 137 -32.49 21.34 29.63
N THR A 138 -31.76 22.34 30.11
CA THR A 138 -32.13 23.11 31.31
C THR A 138 -33.48 23.80 31.15
N ILE A 139 -33.75 24.43 30.00
CA ILE A 139 -35.04 25.08 29.72
C ILE A 139 -36.19 24.06 29.72
N PHE A 140 -35.98 22.87 29.16
CA PHE A 140 -37.00 21.83 29.11
C PHE A 140 -37.30 21.22 30.48
N GLU A 141 -36.26 20.97 31.29
CA GLU A 141 -36.39 20.47 32.65
C GLU A 141 -37.12 21.48 33.55
N GLU A 142 -36.84 22.78 33.40
CA GLU A 142 -37.52 23.86 34.13
C GLU A 142 -39.01 23.99 33.79
N ASN A 143 -39.38 23.76 32.52
CA ASN A 143 -40.76 23.86 32.04
C ASN A 143 -41.54 22.53 32.10
N GLN A 144 -40.96 21.47 32.66
CA GLN A 144 -41.56 20.11 32.75
C GLN A 144 -42.03 19.54 31.39
N VAL A 145 -41.43 19.99 30.28
CA VAL A 145 -41.75 19.51 28.94
C VAL A 145 -40.85 18.32 28.61
N GLU A 146 -41.42 17.22 28.13
CA GLU A 146 -40.62 16.09 27.69
C GLU A 146 -39.84 16.43 26.41
N LEU A 147 -38.53 16.15 26.43
CA LEU A 147 -37.68 16.30 25.24
C LEU A 147 -38.21 15.43 24.08
N PRO A 148 -38.16 15.91 22.82
CA PRO A 148 -38.47 15.08 21.66
C PRO A 148 -37.60 13.81 21.59
N LEU A 149 -38.16 12.74 21.01
CA LEU A 149 -37.51 11.43 20.93
C LEU A 149 -36.12 11.51 20.25
N ILE A 150 -36.01 12.30 19.19
CA ILE A 150 -34.77 12.49 18.42
C ILE A 150 -33.67 13.12 19.31
N THR A 151 -34.02 14.10 20.14
CA THR A 151 -33.11 14.75 21.10
C THR A 151 -32.69 13.78 22.22
N ARG A 152 -33.61 12.94 22.72
CA ARG A 152 -33.29 11.90 23.71
C ARG A 152 -32.31 10.86 23.17
N ILE A 153 -32.48 10.41 21.92
CA ILE A 153 -31.53 9.50 21.25
C ILE A 153 -30.14 10.15 21.14
N LEU A 154 -30.08 11.41 20.74
CA LEU A 154 -28.82 12.14 20.60
C LEU A 154 -28.09 12.28 21.95
N LEU A 155 -28.81 12.57 23.03
CA LEU A 155 -28.26 12.63 24.39
C LEU A 155 -27.77 11.28 24.88
N PHE A 156 -28.52 10.22 24.59
CA PHE A 156 -28.11 8.86 24.91
C PHE A 156 -26.79 8.50 24.22
N ILE A 157 -26.63 8.82 22.93
CA ILE A 157 -25.38 8.60 22.18
C ILE A 157 -24.23 9.42 22.78
N SER A 158 -24.47 10.71 23.05
CA SER A 158 -23.48 11.63 23.63
C SER A 158 -22.98 11.16 24.99
N ARG A 159 -23.88 10.83 25.92
CA ARG A 159 -23.52 10.38 27.28
C ARG A 159 -22.80 9.03 27.29
N ASN A 160 -23.08 8.19 26.30
CA ASN A 160 -22.43 6.88 26.14
C ASN A 160 -21.23 6.92 25.19
N PHE A 161 -20.68 8.09 24.87
CA PHE A 161 -19.53 8.22 23.98
C PHE A 161 -18.32 7.39 24.43
N HIS A 162 -18.10 7.27 25.74
CA HIS A 162 -17.06 6.39 26.29
C HIS A 162 -17.27 4.91 25.92
N TYR A 163 -18.50 4.40 25.89
CA TYR A 163 -18.80 3.03 25.46
C TYR A 163 -18.57 2.83 23.97
N ILE A 164 -18.85 3.85 23.14
CA ILE A 164 -18.54 3.83 21.70
C ILE A 164 -17.02 3.78 21.50
N LEU A 165 -16.26 4.57 22.28
CA LEU A 165 -14.80 4.55 22.26
C LEU A 165 -14.25 3.18 22.70
N PHE A 166 -14.77 2.61 23.80
CA PHE A 166 -14.42 1.26 24.25
C PHE A 166 -14.77 0.20 23.21
N PHE A 167 -15.90 0.31 22.52
CA PHE A 167 -16.27 -0.60 21.45
C PHE A 167 -15.29 -0.53 20.27
N ILE A 168 -14.87 0.68 19.85
CA ILE A 168 -13.87 0.86 18.79
C ILE A 168 -12.52 0.27 19.20
N ILE A 169 -12.09 0.49 20.44
CA ILE A 169 -10.85 -0.08 21.00
C ILE A 169 -10.95 -1.61 21.05
N ALA A 170 -12.08 -2.15 21.54
CA ALA A 170 -12.31 -3.59 21.60
C ALA A 170 -12.32 -4.22 20.20
N LEU A 171 -12.95 -3.56 19.22
CA LEU A 171 -12.97 -3.99 17.83
C LEU A 171 -11.57 -3.99 17.20
N THR A 172 -10.77 -2.95 17.43
CA THR A 172 -9.37 -2.90 16.95
C THR A 172 -8.51 -3.96 17.62
N LEU A 173 -8.67 -4.17 18.93
CA LEU A 173 -7.98 -5.24 19.66
C LEU A 173 -8.37 -6.63 19.12
N MET A 174 -9.66 -6.84 18.85
CA MET A 174 -10.17 -8.09 18.27
C MET A 174 -9.58 -8.34 16.88
N ILE A 175 -9.56 -7.33 16.01
CA ILE A 175 -8.91 -7.42 14.68
C ILE A 175 -7.42 -7.74 14.83
N PHE A 176 -6.74 -7.12 15.80
CA PHE A 176 -5.32 -7.37 16.08
C PHE A 176 -5.08 -8.82 16.53
N ILE A 177 -5.88 -9.33 17.47
CA ILE A 177 -5.78 -10.71 17.97
C ILE A 177 -6.07 -11.71 16.85
N ILE A 178 -7.11 -11.48 16.04
CA ILE A 178 -7.44 -12.31 14.87
C ILE A 178 -6.27 -12.32 13.89
N ASN A 179 -5.67 -11.16 13.60
CA ASN A 179 -4.50 -11.07 12.72
C ASN A 179 -3.29 -11.82 13.30
N MET A 180 -3.04 -11.72 14.60
CA MET A 180 -1.96 -12.44 15.28
C MET A 180 -2.17 -13.96 15.19
N TYR A 181 -3.40 -14.42 15.47
CA TYR A 181 -3.77 -15.83 15.40
C TYR A 181 -3.68 -16.41 13.98
N ILE A 182 -4.11 -15.66 12.98
CA ILE A 182 -3.99 -16.04 11.57
C ILE A 182 -2.52 -16.07 11.15
N ASN A 183 -1.71 -15.12 11.61
CA ASN A 183 -0.29 -15.03 11.23
C ASN A 183 0.57 -16.17 11.79
N ASN A 184 0.16 -16.81 12.88
CA ASN A 184 0.86 -17.95 13.47
C ASN A 184 0.80 -19.24 12.63
N ASN A 185 -0.16 -19.36 11.69
CA ASN A 185 -0.31 -20.57 10.89
C ASN A 185 -0.22 -20.28 9.38
N LYS A 186 0.72 -20.94 8.70
CA LYS A 186 0.93 -20.81 7.23
C LYS A 186 -0.36 -21.05 6.44
N SER A 187 -1.13 -22.09 6.76
CA SER A 187 -2.38 -22.42 6.06
C SER A 187 -3.45 -21.33 6.25
N LYS A 188 -3.55 -20.74 7.44
CA LYS A 188 -4.49 -19.64 7.73
C LYS A 188 -4.12 -18.36 6.97
N ARG A 189 -2.82 -18.04 6.88
CA ARG A 189 -2.33 -16.91 6.07
C ARG A 189 -2.71 -17.06 4.60
N ILE A 190 -2.52 -18.25 4.04
CA ILE A 190 -2.88 -18.54 2.64
C ILE A 190 -4.40 -18.38 2.43
N LYS A 191 -5.24 -18.95 3.32
CA LYS A 191 -6.71 -18.81 3.23
C LYS A 191 -7.16 -17.35 3.32
N ARG A 192 -6.59 -16.57 4.25
CA ARG A 192 -6.88 -15.13 4.38
C ARG A 192 -6.48 -14.39 3.11
N ASP A 193 -5.26 -14.59 2.61
CA ASP A 193 -4.78 -13.88 1.44
C ASP A 193 -5.63 -14.24 0.20
N LYS A 194 -6.03 -15.51 0.05
CA LYS A 194 -6.97 -15.94 -0.99
C LYS A 194 -8.34 -15.27 -0.85
N TRP A 195 -8.89 -15.21 0.36
CA TRP A 195 -10.18 -14.55 0.63
C TRP A 195 -10.12 -13.06 0.30
N LEU A 196 -9.08 -12.35 0.77
CA LEU A 196 -8.88 -10.93 0.50
C LEU A 196 -8.78 -10.66 -1.01
N LEU A 197 -8.14 -11.53 -1.78
CA LEU A 197 -8.05 -11.41 -3.24
C LEU A 197 -9.38 -11.66 -3.95
N ASN A 198 -10.31 -12.40 -3.35
CA ASN A 198 -11.61 -12.71 -3.94
C ASN A 198 -12.72 -11.71 -3.56
N MET A 199 -12.45 -10.76 -2.68
CA MET A 199 -13.41 -9.69 -2.37
C MET A 199 -13.72 -8.84 -3.61
N ARG A 200 -15.02 -8.57 -3.85
CA ARG A 200 -15.51 -7.98 -5.11
C ARG A 200 -14.89 -6.61 -5.45
N LEU A 201 -14.67 -5.76 -4.44
CA LEU A 201 -14.14 -4.40 -4.63
C LEU A 201 -12.63 -4.38 -4.37
N PHE A 202 -12.22 -4.49 -3.10
CA PHE A 202 -10.81 -4.41 -2.69
C PHE A 202 -9.95 -5.57 -3.22
N GLY A 203 -10.52 -6.77 -3.37
CA GLY A 203 -9.79 -7.92 -3.88
C GLY A 203 -9.41 -7.79 -5.35
N LYS A 204 -10.30 -7.25 -6.19
CA LYS A 204 -9.98 -6.95 -7.59
C LYS A 204 -8.87 -5.92 -7.73
N LEU A 205 -8.90 -4.84 -6.93
CA LEU A 205 -7.82 -3.85 -6.92
C LEU A 205 -6.49 -4.46 -6.47
N ARG A 206 -6.52 -5.27 -5.40
CA ARG A 206 -5.33 -5.94 -4.89
C ARG A 206 -4.75 -6.94 -5.88
N LYS A 207 -5.60 -7.68 -6.60
CA LYS A 207 -5.17 -8.57 -7.70
C LYS A 207 -4.47 -7.78 -8.79
N LEU A 208 -5.04 -6.66 -9.25
CA LEU A 208 -4.42 -5.83 -10.30
C LEU A 208 -3.06 -5.29 -9.86
N SER A 209 -2.96 -4.72 -8.65
CA SER A 209 -1.70 -4.21 -8.10
C SER A 209 -0.65 -5.32 -7.99
N LEU A 210 -0.97 -6.45 -7.35
CA LEU A 210 -0.01 -7.55 -7.20
C LEU A 210 0.42 -8.15 -8.53
N SER A 211 -0.50 -8.25 -9.50
CA SER A 211 -0.17 -8.75 -10.84
C SER A 211 0.74 -7.77 -11.57
N SER A 212 0.41 -6.48 -11.54
CA SER A 212 1.23 -5.40 -12.11
C SER A 212 2.66 -5.47 -11.59
N ASP A 213 2.83 -5.55 -10.26
CA ASP A 213 4.14 -5.55 -9.62
C ASP A 213 4.92 -6.84 -9.92
N LEU A 214 4.24 -7.99 -9.96
CA LEU A 214 4.85 -9.29 -10.29
C LEU A 214 5.36 -9.30 -11.72
N TYR A 215 4.54 -8.90 -12.70
CA TYR A 215 4.93 -8.86 -14.11
C TYR A 215 6.02 -7.82 -14.38
N HIS A 216 5.98 -6.67 -13.70
CA HIS A 216 7.05 -5.67 -13.77
C HIS A 216 8.37 -6.25 -13.27
N SER A 217 8.36 -6.82 -12.07
CA SER A 217 9.55 -7.42 -11.47
C SER A 217 10.10 -8.55 -12.35
N PHE A 218 9.23 -9.38 -12.90
CA PHE A 218 9.64 -10.47 -13.78
C PHE A 218 10.27 -9.95 -15.06
N SER A 219 9.64 -8.97 -15.71
CA SER A 219 10.19 -8.28 -16.89
C SER A 219 11.60 -7.78 -16.65
N ILE A 220 11.83 -7.10 -15.52
CA ILE A 220 13.16 -6.54 -15.26
C ILE A 220 14.20 -7.65 -14.99
N LEU A 221 13.84 -8.70 -14.26
CA LEU A 221 14.76 -9.81 -14.03
C LEU A 221 15.19 -10.46 -15.36
N LEU A 222 14.24 -10.66 -16.28
CA LEU A 222 14.54 -11.18 -17.61
C LEU A 222 15.34 -10.20 -18.47
N SER A 223 15.05 -8.90 -18.43
CA SER A 223 15.76 -7.90 -19.24
C SER A 223 17.23 -7.73 -18.84
N VAL A 224 17.59 -8.10 -17.61
CA VAL A 224 18.99 -8.14 -17.16
C VAL A 224 19.66 -9.51 -17.36
N GLY A 225 18.99 -10.43 -18.06
CA GLY A 225 19.54 -11.73 -18.47
C GLY A 225 19.37 -12.86 -17.45
N ILE A 226 18.58 -12.67 -16.40
CA ILE A 226 18.30 -13.76 -15.44
C ILE A 226 17.41 -14.80 -16.12
N GLY A 227 17.75 -16.08 -15.98
CA GLY A 227 16.92 -17.16 -16.51
C GLY A 227 15.50 -17.17 -15.92
N ILE A 228 14.54 -17.73 -16.66
CA ILE A 228 13.12 -17.79 -16.27
C ILE A 228 12.95 -18.44 -14.88
N ILE A 229 13.63 -19.56 -14.63
CA ILE A 229 13.51 -20.33 -13.39
C ILE A 229 14.08 -19.55 -12.19
N GLU A 230 15.26 -18.94 -12.35
CA GLU A 230 15.90 -18.12 -11.31
C GLU A 230 15.07 -16.85 -11.04
N SER A 231 14.51 -16.23 -12.07
CA SER A 231 13.61 -15.10 -11.93
C SER A 231 12.39 -15.44 -11.07
N VAL A 232 11.76 -16.61 -11.29
CA VAL A 232 10.62 -17.08 -10.47
C VAL A 232 11.03 -17.28 -9.01
N GLU A 233 12.26 -17.71 -8.74
CA GLU A 233 12.78 -17.85 -7.38
C GLU A 233 12.99 -16.49 -6.70
N VAL A 234 13.53 -15.51 -7.40
CA VAL A 234 13.65 -14.14 -6.88
C VAL A 234 12.27 -13.54 -6.59
N LEU A 235 11.30 -13.74 -7.49
CA LEU A 235 9.91 -13.31 -7.28
C LEU A 235 9.27 -13.98 -6.06
N TYR A 236 9.52 -15.29 -5.88
CA TYR A 236 9.06 -16.03 -4.71
C TYR A 236 9.61 -15.43 -3.42
N ILE A 237 10.88 -15.03 -3.37
CA ILE A 237 11.46 -14.46 -2.14
C ILE A 237 10.84 -13.08 -1.84
N ASN A 238 10.62 -12.26 -2.86
CA ASN A 238 10.16 -10.87 -2.72
C ASN A 238 8.65 -10.71 -2.49
N ILE A 239 7.83 -11.70 -2.83
CA ILE A 239 6.38 -11.58 -2.68
C ILE A 239 5.93 -11.73 -1.22
N ASN A 240 5.15 -10.75 -0.74
CA ASN A 240 4.61 -10.76 0.62
C ASN A 240 3.26 -11.50 0.74
N ASN A 241 2.60 -11.80 -0.38
CA ASN A 241 1.33 -12.51 -0.40
C ASN A 241 1.57 -14.03 -0.39
N TYR A 242 1.18 -14.70 0.69
CA TYR A 242 1.45 -16.12 0.88
C TYR A 242 0.70 -17.02 -0.10
N TYR A 243 -0.49 -16.61 -0.55
CA TYR A 243 -1.23 -17.34 -1.57
C TYR A 243 -0.49 -17.33 -2.92
N LEU A 244 0.04 -16.18 -3.34
CA LEU A 244 0.85 -16.09 -4.55
C LEU A 244 2.21 -16.77 -4.40
N LYS A 245 2.77 -16.76 -3.19
CA LYS A 245 4.02 -17.45 -2.86
C LYS A 245 3.93 -18.96 -3.12
N GLU A 246 2.83 -19.59 -2.70
CA GLU A 246 2.56 -21.01 -3.02
C GLU A 246 2.34 -21.22 -4.52
N ASN A 247 1.59 -20.34 -5.19
CA ASN A 247 1.38 -20.48 -6.63
C ASN A 247 2.70 -20.33 -7.43
N LEU A 248 3.63 -19.48 -7.00
CA LEU A 248 4.95 -19.35 -7.60
C LEU A 248 5.81 -20.62 -7.43
N LEU A 249 5.65 -21.36 -6.33
CA LEU A 249 6.29 -22.68 -6.19
C LEU A 249 5.75 -23.65 -7.24
N GLU A 250 4.44 -23.64 -7.48
CA GLU A 250 3.81 -24.48 -8.51
C GLU A 250 4.20 -24.07 -9.94
N VAL A 251 4.43 -22.78 -10.17
CA VAL A 251 5.03 -22.26 -11.42
C VAL A 251 6.45 -22.83 -11.59
N LYS A 252 7.31 -22.71 -10.58
CA LYS A 252 8.68 -23.22 -10.60
C LYS A 252 8.71 -24.72 -10.89
N LYS A 253 7.88 -25.52 -10.21
CA LYS A 253 7.75 -26.96 -10.47
C LYS A 253 7.31 -27.25 -11.91
N SER A 254 6.38 -26.46 -12.46
CA SER A 254 5.91 -26.62 -13.84
C SER A 254 7.05 -26.41 -14.85
N LEU A 255 7.85 -25.37 -14.66
CA LEU A 255 8.97 -25.02 -15.53
C LEU A 255 10.08 -26.07 -15.45
N LEU A 256 10.40 -26.56 -14.25
CA LEU A 256 11.37 -27.65 -14.06
C LEU A 256 10.92 -28.96 -14.72
N ALA A 257 9.60 -29.17 -14.84
CA ALA A 257 9.02 -30.30 -15.57
C ALA A 257 8.97 -30.09 -17.10
N GLY A 258 9.53 -28.99 -17.63
CA GLY A 258 9.61 -28.72 -19.06
C GLY A 258 8.36 -28.08 -19.68
N ASN A 259 7.39 -27.63 -18.87
CA ASN A 259 6.24 -26.89 -19.40
C ASN A 259 6.64 -25.46 -19.78
N ASN A 260 6.02 -24.94 -20.84
CA ASN A 260 6.23 -23.56 -21.30
C ASN A 260 5.75 -22.50 -20.28
N ILE A 261 6.27 -21.27 -20.38
CA ILE A 261 6.01 -20.22 -19.38
C ILE A 261 4.55 -19.80 -19.32
N ALA A 262 3.86 -19.78 -20.46
CA ALA A 262 2.45 -19.45 -20.53
C ALA A 262 1.60 -20.44 -19.71
N THR A 263 1.88 -21.74 -19.83
CA THR A 263 1.19 -22.79 -19.06
C THR A 263 1.55 -22.73 -17.58
N ALA A 264 2.81 -22.48 -17.26
CA ALA A 264 3.25 -22.34 -15.88
C ALA A 264 2.56 -21.17 -15.18
N LEU A 265 2.50 -19.98 -15.81
CA LEU A 265 1.92 -18.77 -15.23
C LEU A 265 0.40 -18.82 -15.05
N LYS A 266 -0.33 -19.67 -15.79
CA LYS A 266 -1.76 -19.91 -15.55
C LYS A 266 -2.05 -20.35 -14.11
N LYS A 267 -1.10 -21.03 -13.45
CA LYS A 267 -1.23 -21.46 -12.05
C LYS A 267 -1.30 -20.31 -11.04
N LEU A 268 -0.88 -19.09 -11.41
CA LEU A 268 -0.92 -17.93 -10.51
C LEU A 268 -2.34 -17.45 -10.18
N ASN A 269 -3.35 -17.79 -11.00
CA ASN A 269 -4.72 -17.25 -10.88
C ASN A 269 -4.78 -15.71 -10.85
N LEU A 270 -3.78 -15.07 -11.45
CA LEU A 270 -3.65 -13.62 -11.67
C LEU A 270 -3.88 -13.24 -13.14
N TYR A 271 -4.36 -14.20 -13.92
CA TYR A 271 -4.23 -14.28 -15.36
C TYR A 271 -5.56 -13.95 -16.06
N ASN A 272 -5.50 -13.36 -17.25
CA ASN A 272 -6.59 -13.39 -18.22
C ASN A 272 -6.10 -14.09 -19.49
N GLU A 273 -7.01 -14.65 -20.29
CA GLU A 273 -6.61 -15.39 -21.51
C GLU A 273 -5.84 -14.52 -22.51
N ARG A 274 -6.12 -13.21 -22.54
CA ARG A 274 -5.45 -12.26 -23.44
C ARG A 274 -3.95 -12.18 -23.18
N PHE A 275 -3.52 -12.22 -21.92
CA PHE A 275 -2.10 -12.20 -21.56
C PHE A 275 -1.40 -13.51 -21.94
N SER A 276 -2.14 -14.61 -22.10
CA SER A 276 -1.55 -15.87 -22.58
C SER A 276 -0.95 -15.78 -23.95
N ILE A 277 -1.64 -15.08 -24.83
CA ILE A 277 -1.20 -14.92 -26.21
C ILE A 277 0.10 -14.11 -26.22
N LEU A 278 0.16 -13.01 -25.47
CA LEU A 278 1.36 -12.17 -25.35
C LEU A 278 2.55 -12.91 -24.71
N ILE A 279 2.30 -13.72 -23.68
CA ILE A 279 3.35 -14.49 -23.02
C ILE A 279 3.88 -15.59 -23.94
N THR A 280 2.99 -16.32 -24.62
CA THR A 280 3.37 -17.38 -25.57
C THR A 280 4.17 -16.79 -26.74
N ALA A 281 3.65 -15.73 -27.37
CA ALA A 281 4.35 -15.05 -28.45
C ALA A 281 5.70 -14.48 -28.00
N GLY A 282 5.79 -13.95 -26.76
CA GLY A 282 7.04 -13.44 -26.21
C GLY A 282 8.07 -14.53 -25.92
N GLU A 283 7.62 -15.71 -25.47
CA GLU A 283 8.47 -16.88 -25.26
C GLU A 283 9.04 -17.40 -26.60
N GLU A 284 8.18 -17.56 -27.61
CA GLU A 284 8.57 -18.07 -28.93
C GLU A 284 9.47 -17.09 -29.70
N SER A 285 9.27 -15.79 -29.53
CA SER A 285 10.04 -14.74 -30.22
C SER A 285 11.24 -14.20 -29.44
N GLY A 286 11.43 -14.62 -28.18
CA GLY A 286 12.48 -14.11 -27.30
C GLY A 286 12.18 -12.76 -26.65
N TYR A 287 11.06 -12.10 -26.95
CA TYR A 287 10.64 -10.80 -26.41
C TYR A 287 9.75 -10.93 -25.15
N LEU A 288 9.97 -11.96 -24.34
CA LEU A 288 9.16 -12.21 -23.14
C LEU A 288 9.28 -11.06 -22.13
N SER A 289 10.46 -10.48 -21.98
CA SER A 289 10.71 -9.39 -21.02
C SER A 289 9.86 -8.16 -21.34
N GLU A 290 9.76 -7.80 -22.61
CA GLU A 290 9.03 -6.67 -23.16
C GLU A 290 7.53 -6.90 -23.04
N ASN A 291 7.06 -8.10 -23.37
CA ASN A 291 5.65 -8.45 -23.28
C ASN A 291 5.16 -8.44 -21.82
N LEU A 292 5.95 -8.93 -20.87
CA LEU A 292 5.63 -8.84 -19.43
C LEU A 292 5.59 -7.37 -18.96
N LEU A 293 6.47 -6.51 -19.48
CA LEU A 293 6.43 -5.07 -19.18
C LEU A 293 5.13 -4.43 -19.68
N GLN A 294 4.69 -4.77 -20.89
CA GLN A 294 3.44 -4.25 -21.46
C GLN A 294 2.24 -4.74 -20.66
N ILE A 295 2.20 -6.02 -20.29
CA ILE A 295 1.16 -6.58 -19.43
C ILE A 295 1.11 -5.82 -18.09
N SER A 296 2.26 -5.57 -17.47
CA SER A 296 2.34 -4.80 -16.23
C SER A 296 1.77 -3.38 -16.39
N LYS A 297 2.13 -2.67 -17.47
CA LYS A 297 1.62 -1.33 -17.75
C LYS A 297 0.10 -1.31 -17.93
N ILE A 298 -0.45 -2.27 -18.66
CA ILE A 298 -1.91 -2.43 -18.83
C ILE A 298 -2.59 -2.65 -17.47
N LEU A 299 -2.05 -3.54 -16.64
CA LEU A 299 -2.59 -3.83 -15.31
C LEU A 299 -2.51 -2.62 -14.37
N LYS A 300 -1.43 -1.83 -14.45
CA LYS A 300 -1.28 -0.58 -13.70
C LYS A 300 -2.32 0.45 -14.13
N GLN A 301 -2.55 0.62 -15.43
CA GLN A 301 -3.59 1.51 -15.95
C GLN A 301 -4.98 1.09 -15.48
N ASP A 302 -5.30 -0.20 -15.54
CA ASP A 302 -6.55 -0.77 -15.03
C ASP A 302 -6.72 -0.54 -13.52
N PHE A 303 -5.63 -0.71 -12.76
CA PHE A 303 -5.61 -0.43 -11.32
C PHE A 303 -5.92 1.04 -11.05
N GLU A 304 -5.24 1.95 -11.75
CA GLU A 304 -5.42 3.40 -11.59
C GLU A 304 -6.83 3.86 -11.96
N TYR A 305 -7.38 3.34 -13.06
CA TYR A 305 -8.75 3.63 -13.49
C TYR A 305 -9.78 3.17 -12.45
N LYS A 306 -9.66 1.92 -11.96
CA LYS A 306 -10.59 1.39 -10.95
C LYS A 306 -10.42 2.10 -9.61
N LEU A 307 -9.19 2.43 -9.22
CA LEU A 307 -8.93 3.21 -8.02
C LEU A 307 -9.64 4.56 -8.12
N LYS A 308 -9.42 5.31 -9.20
CA LYS A 308 -10.07 6.61 -9.43
C LYS A 308 -11.60 6.51 -9.36
N LYS A 309 -12.19 5.47 -9.97
CA LYS A 309 -13.64 5.24 -9.93
C LYS A 309 -14.18 4.95 -8.53
N LEU A 310 -13.47 4.18 -7.70
CA LEU A 310 -13.88 3.99 -6.31
C LEU A 310 -13.80 5.30 -5.53
N MET A 311 -12.78 6.12 -5.81
CA MET A 311 -12.60 7.39 -5.12
C MET A 311 -13.67 8.42 -5.51
N SER A 312 -14.05 8.49 -6.78
CA SER A 312 -15.15 9.37 -7.21
C SER A 312 -16.51 8.99 -6.62
N LEU A 313 -16.69 7.75 -6.16
CA LEU A 313 -17.91 7.31 -5.47
C LEU A 313 -17.85 7.60 -3.96
N LEU A 314 -16.66 7.62 -3.37
CA LEU A 314 -16.49 7.90 -1.95
C LEU A 314 -16.89 9.33 -1.59
N GLU A 315 -16.60 10.31 -2.45
CA GLU A 315 -16.91 11.72 -2.18
C GLU A 315 -18.43 11.96 -2.02
N PRO A 316 -19.31 11.58 -2.97
CA PRO A 316 -20.76 11.68 -2.78
C PRO A 316 -21.26 10.92 -1.55
N MET A 317 -20.71 9.72 -1.28
CA MET A 317 -21.12 8.94 -0.11
C MET A 317 -20.78 9.66 1.21
N VAL A 318 -19.59 10.26 1.30
CA VAL A 318 -19.17 11.05 2.47
C VAL A 318 -20.08 12.27 2.63
N VAL A 319 -20.35 13.01 1.55
CA VAL A 319 -21.23 14.19 1.61
C VAL A 319 -22.64 13.82 2.06
N VAL A 320 -23.24 12.77 1.49
CA VAL A 320 -24.57 12.30 1.89
C VAL A 320 -24.58 11.86 3.36
N PHE A 321 -23.59 11.08 3.78
CA PHE A 321 -23.49 10.61 5.17
C PHE A 321 -23.34 11.77 6.16
N LEU A 322 -22.49 12.74 5.85
CA LEU A 322 -22.31 13.93 6.69
C LEU A 322 -23.54 14.83 6.68
N GLY A 323 -24.20 14.99 5.53
CA GLY A 323 -25.47 15.69 5.41
C GLY A 323 -26.55 15.09 6.30
N LEU A 324 -26.64 13.75 6.36
CA LEU A 324 -27.55 13.05 7.27
C LEU A 324 -27.21 13.30 8.74
N ILE A 325 -25.93 13.30 9.12
CA ILE A 325 -25.50 13.62 10.49
C ILE A 325 -25.88 15.05 10.86
N VAL A 326 -25.57 16.02 10.00
CA VAL A 326 -25.87 17.43 10.25
C VAL A 326 -27.37 17.66 10.32
N ALA A 327 -28.14 17.12 9.37
CA ALA A 327 -29.60 17.21 9.39
C ALA A 327 -30.19 16.59 10.66
N PHE A 328 -29.70 15.42 11.08
CA PHE A 328 -30.11 14.77 12.32
C PHE A 328 -29.86 15.67 13.54
N VAL A 329 -28.67 16.28 13.65
CA VAL A 329 -28.32 17.17 14.77
C VAL A 329 -29.15 18.46 14.74
N VAL A 330 -29.34 19.07 13.57
CA VAL A 330 -30.16 20.30 13.44
C VAL A 330 -31.61 20.02 13.84
N VAL A 331 -32.21 18.93 13.34
CA VAL A 331 -33.58 18.54 13.71
C VAL A 331 -33.68 18.24 15.21
N ALA A 332 -32.68 17.56 15.79
CA ALA A 332 -32.64 17.26 17.22
C ALA A 332 -32.60 18.51 18.10
N ILE A 333 -32.03 19.61 17.62
CA ILE A 333 -31.95 20.89 18.35
C ILE A 333 -33.18 21.76 18.05
N TYR A 334 -33.68 21.76 16.81
CA TYR A 334 -34.75 22.65 16.38
C TYR A 334 -36.16 22.19 16.81
N LEU A 335 -36.43 20.88 16.81
CA LEU A 335 -37.71 20.33 17.28
C LEU A 335 -38.08 20.78 18.71
N PRO A 336 -37.14 20.76 19.69
CA PRO A 336 -37.35 21.37 20.99
C PRO A 336 -37.87 22.82 20.91
N ILE A 337 -37.25 23.67 20.09
CA ILE A 337 -37.63 25.09 19.98
C ILE A 337 -39.10 25.24 19.55
N LEU A 338 -39.54 24.45 18.56
CA LEU A 338 -40.93 24.46 18.09
C LEU A 338 -41.89 24.01 19.19
N SER A 339 -41.57 22.94 19.92
CA SER A 339 -42.44 22.45 20.99
C SER A 339 -42.61 23.45 22.14
N ILE A 340 -41.60 24.28 22.42
CA ILE A 340 -41.75 25.38 23.37
C ILE A 340 -42.69 26.46 22.83
N GLY A 341 -42.57 26.83 21.54
CA GLY A 341 -43.45 27.82 20.91
C GLY A 341 -44.93 27.42 20.93
N ASP A 342 -45.23 26.12 20.78
CA ASP A 342 -46.60 25.60 20.89
C ASP A 342 -47.16 25.64 22.32
N VAL A 343 -46.29 25.53 23.34
CA VAL A 343 -46.67 25.65 24.76
C VAL A 343 -46.93 27.10 25.18
N PHE A 344 -46.22 28.07 24.59
CA PHE A 344 -46.43 29.51 24.86
C PHE A 344 -47.54 30.16 24.02
N SER A 345 -48.08 29.46 23.02
CA SER A 345 -49.18 29.94 22.17
C SER A 345 -50.57 29.38 22.56
N GLN A 346 -50.62 28.53 23.58
CA GLN A 346 -51.84 28.19 24.34
C GLN A 346 -51.89 29.02 25.61
#